data_AF-A0AAQ0RVL3-F1
#
_entry.id   AF-A0AAQ0RVL3-F1
#
_cell.length_a   1.000
_cell.length_b   1.000
_cell.length_c   1.000
_cell.angle_alpha   90.00
_cell.angle_beta   90.00
_cell.angle_gamma   90.00
#
_symmetry.space_group_name_H-M   'P 1'
#
loop_
_entity.id
_entity.type
_entity.pdbx_description
1 polymer ?
#
loop_
_entity_poly.entity_id
_entity_poly.type
_entity_poly.pdbx_seq_one_letter_code
_entity_poly.pdbx_strand_id
1 'polypeptide(L)'
;MLITVDELKAMPLDEPIGEAVVDAIETMAGDGLRKFIRERFKPYEGVYRINGIGEYVSEKDWKKFWSALPGWCEQVFMLHDNAHSDDYEEFTGHVLGSMTPDEIGEQYELSVDFELDCVWWTNADEDGCL
;
A
#
# COMPACT_ATOMS: atom_id res chain seq x y z
N MET A 1 -11.66 4.02 14.92
CA MET A 1 -10.98 5.23 15.42
C MET A 1 -10.40 5.92 14.19
N LEU A 2 -10.63 7.23 13.99
CA LEU A 2 -9.97 7.94 12.88
C LEU A 2 -8.64 8.48 13.39
N ILE A 3 -7.55 7.76 13.10
CA ILE A 3 -6.19 8.29 13.27
C ILE A 3 -5.98 9.42 12.25
N THR A 4 -5.20 10.42 12.61
CA THR A 4 -4.85 11.56 11.75
C THR A 4 -3.45 11.38 11.17
N VAL A 5 -3.15 12.12 10.11
CA VAL A 5 -1.80 12.13 9.52
C VAL A 5 -0.74 12.61 10.51
N ASP A 6 -1.07 13.57 11.37
CA ASP A 6 -0.14 14.08 12.37
C ASP A 6 0.10 13.04 13.49
N GLU A 7 -0.91 12.26 13.85
CA GLU A 7 -0.74 11.13 14.78
C GLU A 7 0.15 10.05 14.16
N LEU A 8 -0.06 9.66 12.88
CA LEU A 8 0.81 8.71 12.18
C LEU A 8 2.27 9.19 12.14
N LYS A 9 2.50 10.48 11.92
CA LYS A 9 3.86 11.08 11.93
C LYS A 9 4.50 11.12 13.31
N ALA A 10 3.70 11.11 14.38
CA ALA A 10 4.17 11.16 15.75
C ALA A 10 4.38 9.76 16.36
N MET A 11 3.96 8.69 15.67
CA MET A 11 4.13 7.33 16.17
C MET A 11 5.63 6.96 16.26
N PRO A 12 6.04 6.26 17.33
CA PRO A 12 7.39 5.71 17.44
C PRO A 12 7.64 4.68 16.33
N LEU A 13 8.88 4.59 15.87
CA LEU A 13 9.29 3.62 14.84
C LEU A 13 9.71 2.27 15.43
N ASP A 14 9.85 2.19 16.75
CA ASP A 14 10.34 1.04 17.52
C ASP A 14 9.26 0.40 18.41
N GLU A 15 8.00 0.82 18.28
CA GLU A 15 6.85 0.16 18.93
C GLU A 15 5.88 -0.41 17.89
N PRO A 16 5.20 -1.54 18.18
CA PRO A 16 4.19 -2.10 17.29
C PRO A 16 3.08 -1.09 16.95
N ILE A 17 2.71 -1.01 15.67
CA ILE A 17 1.74 -0.02 15.21
C ILE A 17 0.30 -0.29 15.69
N GLY A 18 -0.02 -1.54 15.98
CA GLY A 18 -1.36 -2.01 16.33
C GLY A 18 -2.29 -2.19 15.13
N GLU A 19 -3.15 -3.20 15.20
CA GLU A 19 -4.09 -3.58 14.13
C GLU A 19 -5.03 -2.42 13.74
N ALA A 20 -5.48 -1.62 14.71
CA ALA A 20 -6.35 -0.46 14.45
C ALA A 20 -5.67 0.63 13.58
N VAL A 21 -4.33 0.67 13.54
CA VAL A 21 -3.59 1.57 12.66
C VAL A 21 -3.53 1.02 11.24
N VAL A 22 -3.39 -0.30 11.07
CA VAL A 22 -3.48 -0.98 9.77
C VAL A 22 -4.85 -0.69 9.12
N ASP A 23 -5.94 -0.94 9.85
CA ASP A 23 -7.31 -0.65 9.39
C ASP A 23 -7.51 0.82 8.96
N ALA A 24 -6.88 1.73 9.70
CA ALA A 24 -7.00 3.14 9.42
C ALA A 24 -6.23 3.55 8.16
N ILE A 25 -5.06 2.96 7.92
CA ILE A 25 -4.28 3.14 6.68
C ILE A 25 -5.08 2.62 5.48
N GLU A 26 -5.66 1.43 5.59
CA GLU A 26 -6.55 0.86 4.56
C GLU A 26 -7.72 1.78 4.23
N THR A 27 -8.38 2.30 5.26
CA THR A 27 -9.49 3.25 5.09
C THR A 27 -9.03 4.53 4.40
N MET A 28 -7.87 5.09 4.79
CA MET A 28 -7.30 6.28 4.16
C MET A 28 -6.92 6.03 2.69
N ALA A 29 -6.32 4.89 2.39
CA ALA A 29 -5.95 4.49 1.03
C ALA A 29 -7.19 4.33 0.15
N GLY A 30 -8.19 3.60 0.65
CA GLY A 30 -9.48 3.41 -0.03
C GLY A 30 -10.19 4.72 -0.35
N ASP A 31 -10.26 5.67 0.59
CA ASP A 31 -10.92 6.96 0.35
C ASP A 31 -10.06 7.95 -0.45
N GLY A 32 -8.73 7.85 -0.33
CA GLY A 32 -7.77 8.73 -0.95
C GLY A 32 -7.52 8.38 -2.42
N LEU A 33 -7.14 7.14 -2.69
CA LEU A 33 -6.77 6.66 -4.02
C LEU A 33 -7.96 6.59 -4.97
N ARG A 34 -9.18 6.34 -4.46
CA ARG A 34 -10.42 6.31 -5.28
C ARG A 34 -10.62 7.58 -6.12
N LYS A 35 -10.14 8.72 -5.64
CA LYS A 35 -10.25 10.02 -6.34
C LYS A 35 -9.35 10.12 -7.57
N PHE A 36 -8.40 9.20 -7.71
CA PHE A 36 -7.42 9.17 -8.80
C PHE A 36 -7.64 8.01 -9.78
N ILE A 37 -8.67 7.19 -9.57
CA ILE A 37 -8.98 6.05 -10.45
C ILE A 37 -9.27 6.53 -11.87
N ARG A 38 -8.70 5.83 -12.85
CA ARG A 38 -8.91 6.07 -14.28
C ARG A 38 -8.97 4.75 -15.04
N GLU A 39 -9.75 4.75 -16.12
CA GLU A 39 -9.86 3.61 -17.03
C GLU A 39 -8.81 3.63 -18.16
N ARG A 40 -8.16 4.78 -18.38
CA ARG A 40 -7.14 4.95 -19.43
C ARG A 40 -5.97 5.80 -18.94
N PHE A 41 -4.80 5.43 -19.42
CA PHE A 41 -3.51 6.05 -19.12
C PHE A 41 -2.80 6.46 -20.40
N LYS A 42 -1.64 7.12 -20.29
CA LYS A 42 -0.78 7.30 -21.46
C LYS A 42 -0.16 5.96 -21.84
N PRO A 43 0.15 5.74 -23.13
CA PRO A 43 0.89 4.56 -23.56
C PRO A 43 2.15 4.35 -22.71
N TYR A 44 2.33 3.14 -22.19
CA TYR A 44 3.46 2.75 -21.34
C TYR A 44 3.61 3.53 -20.02
N GLU A 45 2.58 4.27 -19.58
CA GLU A 45 2.59 4.93 -18.28
C GLU A 45 2.66 3.90 -17.14
N GLY A 46 3.51 4.18 -16.14
CA GLY A 46 3.54 3.39 -14.91
C GLY A 46 2.26 3.61 -14.11
N VAL A 47 1.66 2.52 -13.65
CA VAL A 47 0.40 2.50 -12.92
C VAL A 47 0.47 1.53 -11.75
N TYR A 48 -0.40 1.72 -10.78
CA TYR A 48 -0.65 0.75 -9.72
C TYR A 48 -2.05 0.21 -9.85
N ARG A 49 -2.20 -1.12 -9.83
CA ARG A 49 -3.46 -1.77 -9.44
C ARG A 49 -3.63 -1.56 -7.95
N ILE A 50 -4.82 -1.18 -7.49
CA ILE A 50 -5.05 -0.81 -6.09
C ILE A 50 -6.00 -1.77 -5.36
N ASN A 51 -6.54 -2.79 -6.04
CA ASN A 51 -7.41 -3.81 -5.43
C ASN A 51 -7.69 -5.00 -6.38
N GLY A 52 -8.30 -6.05 -5.81
CA GLY A 52 -8.71 -7.27 -6.50
C GLY A 52 -9.80 -7.10 -7.58
N ILE A 53 -10.43 -5.94 -7.74
CA ILE A 53 -11.42 -5.69 -8.80
C ILE A 53 -10.82 -4.98 -10.04
N GLY A 54 -9.52 -4.68 -10.03
CA GLY A 54 -8.85 -4.09 -11.20
C GLY A 54 -9.06 -2.59 -11.34
N GLU A 55 -9.12 -1.86 -10.23
CA GLU A 55 -9.01 -0.39 -10.26
C GLU A 55 -7.54 0.03 -10.29
N TYR A 56 -7.25 1.10 -11.03
CA TYR A 56 -5.88 1.56 -11.25
C TYR A 56 -5.73 3.07 -11.09
N VAL A 57 -4.55 3.47 -10.63
CA VAL A 57 -4.12 4.88 -10.54
C VAL A 57 -2.76 5.05 -11.21
N SER A 58 -2.45 6.27 -11.67
CA SER A 58 -1.11 6.55 -12.22
C SER A 58 -0.06 6.49 -11.11
N GLU A 59 1.16 6.05 -11.43
CA GLU A 59 2.30 6.07 -10.50
C GLU A 59 2.54 7.48 -9.92
N LYS A 60 2.27 8.52 -10.71
CA LYS A 60 2.36 9.90 -10.24
C LYS A 60 1.33 10.20 -9.15
N ASP A 61 0.08 9.80 -9.34
CA ASP A 61 -0.98 10.05 -8.37
C ASP A 61 -0.82 9.18 -7.13
N TRP A 62 -0.36 7.94 -7.30
CA TRP A 62 0.09 7.04 -6.21
C TRP A 62 1.15 7.71 -5.33
N LYS A 63 2.28 8.13 -5.93
CA LYS A 63 3.36 8.83 -5.19
C LYS A 63 2.88 10.12 -4.54
N LYS A 64 1.98 10.86 -5.21
CA LYS A 64 1.41 12.10 -4.65
C LYS A 64 0.58 11.81 -3.40
N PHE A 65 -0.20 10.73 -3.39
CA PHE A 65 -1.00 10.35 -2.22
C PHE A 65 -0.09 9.92 -1.06
N TRP A 66 0.80 8.94 -1.31
CA TRP A 66 1.63 8.36 -0.25
C TRP A 66 2.67 9.32 0.33
N SER A 67 3.21 10.25 -0.47
CA SER A 67 4.15 11.27 0.03
C SER A 67 3.57 12.23 1.08
N ALA A 68 2.26 12.25 1.28
CA ALA A 68 1.62 13.02 2.35
C ALA A 68 1.67 12.31 3.72
N LEU A 69 1.91 10.99 3.72
CA LEU A 69 1.96 10.11 4.88
C LEU A 69 3.41 9.71 5.21
N PRO A 70 3.68 9.18 6.43
CA PRO A 70 4.93 8.46 6.68
C PRO A 70 5.13 7.32 5.66
N GLY A 71 6.38 7.09 5.24
CA GLY A 71 6.69 6.11 4.20
C GLY A 71 6.24 4.69 4.53
N TRP A 72 6.27 4.31 5.80
CA TRP A 72 5.80 3.01 6.26
C TRP A 72 4.29 2.78 6.07
N CYS A 73 3.49 3.83 5.88
CA CYS A 73 2.06 3.65 5.58
C CYS A 73 1.82 3.06 4.19
N GLU A 74 2.63 3.44 3.19
CA GLU A 74 2.58 2.82 1.85
C GLU A 74 2.98 1.35 1.93
N GLN A 75 3.98 1.05 2.75
CA GLN A 75 4.51 -0.30 2.96
C GLN A 75 3.48 -1.21 3.61
N VAL A 76 2.78 -0.72 4.65
CA VAL A 76 1.64 -1.44 5.25
C VAL A 76 0.61 -1.80 4.19
N PHE A 77 0.16 -0.82 3.39
CA PHE A 77 -0.86 -1.06 2.36
C PHE A 77 -0.40 -2.02 1.25
N MET A 78 0.89 -2.00 0.90
CA MET A 78 1.44 -2.91 -0.09
C MET A 78 1.57 -4.35 0.41
N LEU A 79 1.73 -4.55 1.73
CA LEU A 79 1.85 -5.88 2.32
C LEU A 79 0.49 -6.46 2.71
N HIS A 80 -0.38 -5.65 3.31
CA HIS A 80 -1.60 -6.08 3.98
C HIS A 80 -2.56 -6.82 3.04
N ASP A 81 -2.88 -8.08 3.39
CA ASP A 81 -3.74 -8.99 2.61
C ASP A 81 -3.42 -8.99 1.10
N ASN A 82 -2.13 -8.80 0.77
CA ASN A 82 -1.67 -8.66 -0.62
C ASN A 82 -0.39 -9.43 -0.90
N ALA A 83 0.59 -9.39 0.01
CA ALA A 83 1.87 -10.04 -0.18
C ALA A 83 1.95 -11.38 0.55
N HIS A 84 2.62 -12.34 -0.07
CA HIS A 84 2.75 -13.71 0.43
C HIS A 84 4.20 -14.19 0.28
N SER A 85 4.72 -14.86 1.32
CA SER A 85 6.06 -15.43 1.35
C SER A 85 6.07 -16.82 2.00
N ASP A 86 7.21 -17.51 1.93
CA ASP A 86 7.39 -18.80 2.61
C ASP A 86 7.23 -18.68 4.15
N ASP A 87 7.60 -17.52 4.71
CA ASP A 87 7.53 -17.24 6.15
C ASP A 87 6.16 -16.68 6.58
N TYR A 88 5.46 -16.03 5.65
CA TYR A 88 4.14 -15.44 5.89
C TYR A 88 3.17 -15.86 4.79
N GLU A 89 2.31 -16.82 5.12
CA GLU A 89 1.20 -17.19 4.23
C GLU A 89 0.32 -15.98 3.90
N GLU A 90 0.16 -15.02 4.82
CA GLU A 90 -0.53 -13.75 4.57
C GLU A 90 -0.11 -12.70 5.61
N PHE A 91 0.12 -11.46 5.16
CA PHE A 91 0.30 -10.31 6.06
C PHE A 91 -1.06 -9.76 6.51
N THR A 92 -1.68 -10.43 7.47
CA THR A 92 -2.94 -9.95 8.06
C THR A 92 -2.74 -8.67 8.89
N GLY A 93 -3.83 -7.95 9.17
CA GLY A 93 -3.82 -6.80 10.08
C GLY A 93 -3.27 -7.11 11.48
N HIS A 94 -3.45 -8.34 11.98
CA HIS A 94 -2.86 -8.79 13.23
C HIS A 94 -1.33 -8.94 13.16
N VAL A 95 -0.82 -9.50 12.05
CA VAL A 95 0.62 -9.69 11.81
C VAL A 95 1.29 -8.32 11.68
N LEU A 96 0.82 -7.46 10.77
CA LEU A 96 1.39 -6.12 10.58
C LEU A 96 1.20 -5.23 11.80
N GLY A 97 0.05 -5.35 12.49
CA GLY A 97 -0.22 -4.63 13.73
C GLY A 97 0.73 -4.99 14.89
N SER A 98 1.34 -6.17 14.83
CA SER A 98 2.34 -6.61 15.82
C SER A 98 3.77 -6.19 15.47
N MET A 99 3.99 -5.65 14.27
CA MET A 99 5.28 -5.16 13.79
C MET A 99 5.46 -3.67 14.07
N THR A 100 6.70 -3.30 14.30
CA THR A 100 7.17 -1.91 14.29
C THR A 100 7.24 -1.36 12.86
N PRO A 101 7.18 -0.03 12.67
CA PRO A 101 7.44 0.58 11.36
C PRO A 101 8.75 0.17 10.70
N ASP A 102 9.83 -0.03 11.47
CA ASP A 102 11.12 -0.48 10.94
C ASP A 102 11.04 -1.92 10.42
N GLU A 103 10.43 -2.84 11.17
CA GLU A 103 10.21 -4.24 10.74
C GLU A 103 9.32 -4.32 9.49
N ILE A 104 8.29 -3.47 9.40
CA ILE A 104 7.44 -3.37 8.20
C ILE A 104 8.28 -2.94 6.99
N GLY A 105 9.19 -1.98 7.18
CA GLY A 105 10.12 -1.57 6.14
C GLY A 105 11.00 -2.72 5.65
N GLU A 106 11.53 -3.52 6.57
CA GLU A 106 12.32 -4.71 6.23
C GLU A 106 11.51 -5.74 5.44
N GLN A 107 10.27 -6.03 5.86
CA GLN A 107 9.39 -6.96 5.12
C GLN A 107 9.04 -6.43 3.72
N TYR A 108 8.82 -5.13 3.59
CA TYR A 108 8.56 -4.51 2.30
C TYR A 108 9.78 -4.55 1.37
N GLU A 109 11.00 -4.37 1.88
CA GLU A 109 12.21 -4.52 1.07
C GLU A 109 12.38 -5.95 0.55
N LEU A 110 12.00 -6.95 1.36
CA LEU A 110 11.99 -8.36 0.97
C LEU A 110 10.85 -8.69 -0.01
N SER A 111 9.79 -7.87 -0.06
CA SER A 111 8.61 -8.15 -0.87
C SER A 111 8.82 -8.07 -2.37
N VAL A 112 10.02 -7.70 -2.83
CA VAL A 112 10.42 -7.82 -4.23
C VAL A 112 10.35 -9.26 -4.74
N ASP A 113 10.53 -10.23 -3.85
CA ASP A 113 10.49 -11.66 -4.15
C ASP A 113 9.18 -12.34 -3.70
N PHE A 114 8.21 -11.57 -3.18
CA PHE A 114 6.93 -12.10 -2.71
C PHE A 114 5.92 -12.25 -3.85
N GLU A 115 4.97 -13.17 -3.67
CA GLU A 115 3.79 -13.23 -4.53
C GLU A 115 2.80 -12.12 -4.13
N LEU A 116 2.22 -11.42 -5.11
CA LEU A 116 1.29 -10.30 -4.90
C LEU A 116 -0.09 -10.60 -5.51
N ASP A 117 -1.17 -10.36 -4.75
CA ASP A 117 -2.52 -10.81 -5.10
C ASP A 117 -3.44 -9.73 -5.69
N CYS A 118 -3.32 -8.49 -5.22
CA CYS A 118 -4.30 -7.42 -5.49
C CYS A 118 -3.68 -6.07 -5.87
N VAL A 119 -2.54 -5.71 -5.29
CA VAL A 119 -1.90 -4.40 -5.40
C VAL A 119 -0.48 -4.57 -5.93
N TRP A 120 -0.21 -4.01 -7.11
CA TRP A 120 1.11 -4.09 -7.74
C TRP A 120 1.29 -2.98 -8.78
N TRP A 121 2.55 -2.71 -9.11
CA TRP A 121 2.93 -1.81 -10.19
C TRP A 121 2.99 -2.54 -11.53
N THR A 122 2.57 -1.89 -12.60
CA THR A 122 2.74 -2.34 -13.99
C THR A 122 2.77 -1.15 -14.95
N ASN A 123 2.95 -1.40 -16.25
CA ASN A 123 2.79 -0.41 -17.31
C ASN A 123 1.47 -0.61 -18.05
N ALA A 124 0.82 0.49 -18.43
CA ALA A 124 -0.22 0.45 -19.44
C ALA A 124 0.34 0.00 -20.81
N ASP A 125 -0.50 -0.59 -21.64
CA ASP A 125 -0.12 -1.03 -22.98
C ASP A 125 0.07 0.16 -23.96
N GLU A 126 0.24 -0.14 -25.25
CA GLU A 126 0.45 0.86 -26.30
C GLU A 126 -0.77 1.77 -26.54
N ASP A 127 -1.97 1.33 -26.15
CA ASP A 127 -3.22 2.06 -26.25
C ASP A 127 -3.60 2.76 -24.92
N GLY A 128 -2.78 2.58 -23.88
CA GLY A 128 -3.03 3.11 -22.54
C GLY A 128 -4.05 2.31 -21.73
N CYS A 129 -4.24 1.03 -22.06
CA CYS A 129 -5.12 0.08 -21.38
C CYS A 129 -4.31 -0.86 -20.44
N LEU A 130 -5.02 -1.64 -19.61
CA LEU A 130 -4.45 -2.55 -18.59
C LEU A 130 -5.09 -3.94 -18.63
#